data_AF-A0A7C9UXA8-F1
#
_entry.id   AF-A0A7C9UXA8-F1
#
_cell.length_a   1.000
_cell.length_b   1.000
_cell.length_c   1.000
_cell.angle_alpha   90.00
_cell.angle_beta   90.00
_cell.angle_gamma   90.00
#
_symmetry.space_group_name_H-M   'P 1'
#
loop_
_entity.id
_entity.type
_entity.pdbx_description
1 polymer ?
#
loop_
_entity_poly.entity_id
_entity_poly.type
_entity_poly.pdbx_seq_one_letter_code
_entity_poly.pdbx_strand_id
1 'polypeptide(L)'
;MGHDLLPQTHDTAQDSAIQALRQEVSVLRRQGSLMLRLMVATLNALRDLKKREDDIKRNIDVVENEIKEIQEHEAAPALCPSCGAPLEHHDADGGDLRVCPACGLSQFVDSSGMIRHTTLPASLPTDAPPVPHSWVEDAS
;
A
#
# COMPACT_ATOMS: atom_id res chain seq x y z
N MET A 1 -80.31 -52.61 21.60
CA MET A 1 -79.49 -52.42 20.38
C MET A 1 -78.92 -51.02 20.45
N GLY A 2 -77.67 -50.88 20.85
CA GLY A 2 -76.99 -49.59 20.94
C GLY A 2 -75.50 -49.86 20.82
N HIS A 3 -74.97 -49.72 19.61
CA HIS A 3 -73.54 -49.77 19.36
C HIS A 3 -73.03 -48.32 19.35
N ASP A 4 -72.29 -47.97 20.41
CA ASP A 4 -71.44 -46.79 20.45
C ASP A 4 -70.33 -46.94 19.39
N LEU A 5 -70.40 -46.10 18.36
CA LEU A 5 -69.39 -45.94 17.32
C LEU A 5 -68.79 -44.54 17.45
N LEU A 6 -67.72 -44.40 18.23
CA LEU A 6 -66.75 -43.31 18.13
C LEU A 6 -65.50 -43.72 18.91
N PRO A 7 -64.37 -44.01 18.22
CA PRO A 7 -63.21 -43.12 18.36
C PRO A 7 -62.23 -43.11 17.16
N GLN A 8 -62.67 -43.13 15.89
CA GLN A 8 -61.71 -43.25 14.76
C GLN A 8 -61.13 -41.94 14.22
N THR A 9 -61.71 -40.78 14.52
CA THR A 9 -61.28 -39.48 13.97
C THR A 9 -60.07 -38.87 14.67
N HIS A 10 -59.85 -39.22 15.95
CA HIS A 10 -58.73 -38.69 16.73
C HIS A 10 -57.39 -39.32 16.31
N ASP A 11 -57.35 -40.63 16.10
CA ASP A 11 -56.13 -41.35 15.71
C ASP A 11 -55.67 -40.95 14.30
N THR A 12 -56.61 -40.73 13.37
CA THR A 12 -56.30 -40.30 12.00
C THR A 12 -55.77 -38.86 11.93
N ALA A 13 -56.30 -37.96 12.75
CA ALA A 13 -55.79 -36.59 12.85
C ALA A 13 -54.38 -36.57 13.47
N GLN A 14 -54.15 -37.41 14.48
CA GLN A 14 -52.85 -37.55 15.14
C GLN A 14 -51.79 -38.15 14.21
N ASP A 15 -52.14 -39.15 13.40
CA ASP A 15 -51.25 -39.74 12.41
C ASP A 15 -50.87 -38.75 11.30
N SER A 16 -51.82 -37.93 10.86
CA SER A 16 -51.58 -36.87 9.88
C SER A 16 -50.61 -35.81 10.43
N ALA A 17 -50.80 -35.38 11.69
CA ALA A 17 -49.89 -34.43 12.35
C ALA A 17 -48.48 -35.01 12.50
N ILE A 18 -48.36 -36.30 12.86
CA ILE A 18 -47.06 -36.99 12.94
C ILE A 18 -46.39 -37.04 11.56
N GLN A 19 -47.13 -37.29 10.48
CA GLN A 19 -46.57 -37.26 9.13
C GLN A 19 -46.10 -35.87 8.72
N ALA A 20 -46.88 -34.82 9.01
CA ALA A 20 -46.49 -33.43 8.73
C ALA A 20 -45.17 -33.07 9.45
N LEU A 21 -45.06 -33.39 10.74
CA LEU A 21 -43.82 -33.17 11.51
C LEU A 21 -42.63 -33.94 10.93
N ARG A 22 -42.82 -35.18 10.48
CA ARG A 22 -41.74 -35.96 9.83
C ARG A 22 -41.29 -35.30 8.53
N GLN A 23 -42.21 -34.75 7.75
CA GLN A 23 -41.87 -34.02 6.53
C GLN A 23 -41.07 -32.76 6.85
N GLU A 24 -41.51 -31.96 7.82
CA GLU A 24 -40.80 -30.74 8.26
C GLU A 24 -39.38 -31.06 8.74
N VAL A 25 -39.22 -32.07 9.60
CA VAL A 25 -37.90 -32.51 10.06
C VAL A 25 -37.02 -32.97 8.89
N SER A 26 -37.60 -33.62 7.87
CA SER A 26 -36.85 -34.03 6.69
C SER A 26 -36.34 -32.84 5.86
N VAL A 27 -37.16 -31.79 5.74
CA VAL A 27 -36.77 -30.54 5.06
C VAL A 27 -35.68 -29.83 5.84
N LEU A 28 -35.85 -29.68 7.16
CA LEU A 28 -34.86 -29.06 8.04
C LEU A 28 -33.52 -29.80 7.99
N ARG A 29 -33.51 -31.14 7.98
CA ARG A 29 -32.28 -31.93 7.83
C ARG A 29 -31.58 -31.66 6.50
N ARG A 30 -32.33 -31.57 5.40
CA ARG A 30 -31.76 -31.26 4.08
C ARG A 30 -31.17 -29.85 4.06
N GLN A 31 -31.89 -28.86 4.58
CA GLN A 31 -31.42 -27.49 4.70
C GLN A 31 -30.15 -27.40 5.56
N GLY A 32 -30.14 -28.05 6.73
CA GLY A 32 -28.97 -28.13 7.59
C GLY A 32 -27.76 -28.75 6.89
N SER A 33 -27.96 -29.83 6.12
CA SER A 33 -26.88 -30.43 5.34
C SER A 33 -26.32 -29.48 4.27
N LEU A 34 -27.17 -28.70 3.60
CA LEU A 34 -26.73 -27.71 2.61
C LEU A 34 -25.95 -26.58 3.27
N MET A 35 -26.44 -26.08 4.41
CA MET A 35 -25.76 -25.02 5.16
C MET A 35 -24.39 -25.48 5.64
N LEU A 36 -24.25 -26.71 6.15
CA LEU A 36 -22.95 -27.26 6.54
C LEU A 36 -21.97 -27.33 5.36
N ARG A 37 -22.42 -27.76 4.17
CA ARG A 37 -21.56 -27.77 2.97
C ARG A 37 -21.12 -26.37 2.59
N LEU A 38 -22.02 -25.40 2.66
CA LEU A 38 -21.70 -24.00 2.38
C LEU A 38 -20.65 -23.47 3.38
N MET A 39 -20.86 -23.70 4.68
CA MET A 39 -19.93 -23.28 5.71
C MET A 39 -18.54 -23.89 5.50
N VAL A 40 -18.46 -25.18 5.17
CA VAL A 40 -17.18 -25.84 4.86
C VAL A 40 -16.50 -25.22 3.65
N ALA A 41 -17.25 -24.93 2.58
CA ALA A 41 -16.72 -24.25 1.39
C ALA A 41 -16.18 -22.85 1.74
N THR A 42 -16.92 -22.07 2.54
CA THR A 42 -16.50 -20.75 3.01
C THR A 42 -15.23 -20.83 3.87
N LEU A 43 -15.15 -21.79 4.81
CA LEU A 43 -13.96 -21.98 5.64
C LEU A 43 -12.72 -22.34 4.80
N ASN A 44 -12.88 -23.16 3.77
CA ASN A 44 -11.78 -23.48 2.86
C ASN A 44 -11.34 -22.25 2.06
N ALA A 45 -12.28 -21.45 1.55
CA ALA A 45 -11.96 -20.21 0.86
C ALA A 45 -11.22 -19.22 1.77
N LEU A 46 -11.62 -19.09 3.04
CA LEU A 46 -10.91 -18.26 4.01
C LEU A 46 -9.48 -18.76 4.29
N ARG A 47 -9.28 -20.08 4.35
CA ARG A 47 -7.93 -20.66 4.48
C ARG A 47 -7.06 -20.33 3.27
N ASP A 48 -7.60 -20.41 2.06
CA ASP A 48 -6.87 -20.08 0.84
C ASP A 48 -6.50 -18.59 0.79
N LEU A 49 -7.42 -17.71 1.21
CA LEU A 49 -7.13 -16.27 1.34
C LEU A 49 -6.02 -16.02 2.35
N LYS A 50 -6.04 -16.71 3.50
CA LYS A 50 -4.98 -16.58 4.50
C LYS A 50 -3.61 -16.98 3.95
N LYS A 51 -3.55 -18.08 3.21
CA LYS A 51 -2.31 -18.51 2.54
C LYS A 51 -1.78 -17.46 1.57
N ARG A 52 -2.67 -16.85 0.76
CA ARG A 52 -2.29 -15.77 -0.17
C ARG A 52 -1.78 -14.53 0.56
N GLU A 53 -2.40 -14.16 1.67
CA GLU A 53 -1.92 -13.05 2.52
C GLU A 53 -0.49 -13.31 3.00
N ASP A 54 -0.20 -14.53 3.45
CA ASP A 54 1.13 -14.89 3.93
C ASP A 54 2.17 -14.96 2.79
N ASP A 55 1.76 -15.36 1.58
CA ASP A 55 2.61 -15.29 0.38
C ASP A 55 2.93 -13.84 -0.01
N ILE A 56 1.93 -12.95 0.03
CA ILE A 56 2.12 -11.52 -0.27
C ILE A 56 3.07 -10.88 0.75
N LYS A 57 2.92 -11.17 2.04
CA LYS A 57 3.82 -10.67 3.09
C LYS A 57 5.27 -11.07 2.82
N ARG A 58 5.52 -12.34 2.52
CA ARG A 58 6.86 -12.82 2.15
C ARG A 58 7.43 -12.10 0.94
N ASN A 59 6.61 -11.84 -0.08
CA ASN A 59 7.06 -11.10 -1.26
C ASN A 59 7.40 -9.64 -0.95
N ILE A 60 6.62 -8.99 -0.06
CA ILE A 60 6.93 -7.64 0.41
C ILE A 60 8.30 -7.64 1.12
N ASP A 61 8.54 -8.57 2.04
CA ASP A 61 9.82 -8.67 2.75
C ASP A 61 11.02 -8.85 1.77
N VAL A 62 10.83 -9.61 0.69
CA VAL A 62 11.85 -9.78 -0.36
C VAL A 62 12.11 -8.46 -1.08
N VAL A 63 11.06 -7.78 -1.53
CA VAL A 63 11.18 -6.49 -2.24
C VAL A 63 11.81 -5.42 -1.36
N GLU A 64 11.46 -5.36 -0.07
CA GLU A 64 12.07 -4.42 0.88
C GLU A 64 13.58 -4.66 1.03
N ASN A 65 14.00 -5.92 1.09
CA ASN A 65 15.42 -6.27 1.12
C ASN A 65 16.14 -5.91 -0.19
N GLU A 66 15.53 -6.21 -1.35
CA GLU A 66 16.09 -5.83 -2.65
C GLU A 66 16.25 -4.31 -2.80
N ILE A 67 15.26 -3.54 -2.37
CA ILE A 67 15.34 -2.06 -2.37
C ILE A 67 16.49 -1.59 -1.49
N LYS A 68 16.67 -2.20 -0.31
CA LYS A 68 17.76 -1.84 0.60
C LYS A 68 19.12 -2.15 -0.02
N GLU A 69 19.28 -3.32 -0.65
CA GLU A 69 20.51 -3.69 -1.37
C GLU A 69 20.81 -2.71 -2.52
N ILE A 70 19.78 -2.32 -3.30
CA ILE A 70 19.94 -1.32 -4.36
C ILE A 70 20.37 0.02 -3.79
N GLN A 71 19.77 0.48 -2.70
CA GLN A 71 20.16 1.75 -2.04
C GLN A 71 21.60 1.70 -1.52
N GLU A 72 22.03 0.58 -0.96
CA GLU A 72 23.42 0.38 -0.52
C GLU A 72 24.41 0.36 -1.71
N HIS A 73 23.99 -0.15 -2.86
CA HIS A 73 24.80 -0.18 -4.09
C HIS A 73 24.77 1.12 -4.92
N GLU A 74 23.68 1.89 -4.89
CA GLU A 74 23.54 3.20 -5.55
C GLU A 74 24.26 4.33 -4.79
N ALA A 75 24.88 4.04 -3.64
CA ALA A 75 25.87 4.90 -3.01
C ALA A 75 27.18 5.04 -3.85
N ALA A 76 27.18 4.63 -5.11
CA ALA A 76 28.19 5.06 -6.07
C ALA A 76 28.12 6.59 -6.19
N PRO A 77 29.24 7.32 -6.04
CA PRO A 77 29.22 8.78 -6.10
C PRO A 77 28.71 9.21 -7.47
N ALA A 78 27.56 9.89 -7.49
CA ALA A 78 26.99 10.45 -8.70
C ALA A 78 28.04 11.35 -9.36
N LEU A 79 28.38 11.10 -10.62
CA LEU A 79 29.36 11.90 -11.35
C LEU A 79 28.66 13.06 -12.05
N CYS A 80 29.34 14.21 -12.07
CA CYS A 80 28.86 15.40 -12.76
C CYS A 80 28.82 15.13 -14.27
N PRO A 81 27.66 15.30 -14.93
CA PRO A 81 27.54 15.06 -16.38
C PRO A 81 28.35 16.04 -17.24
N SER A 82 28.78 17.18 -16.66
CA SER A 82 29.54 18.20 -17.38
C SER A 82 31.06 17.93 -17.37
N CYS A 83 31.62 17.55 -16.22
CA CYS A 83 33.08 17.44 -16.04
C CYS A 83 33.55 16.10 -15.46
N GLY A 84 32.64 15.18 -15.12
CA GLY A 84 32.94 13.86 -14.58
C GLY A 84 33.43 13.85 -13.12
N ALA A 85 33.51 15.00 -12.45
CA ALA A 85 33.86 15.07 -11.03
C ALA A 85 32.73 14.51 -10.13
N PRO A 86 33.04 13.94 -8.95
CA PRO A 86 32.01 13.48 -8.03
C PRO A 86 31.14 14.64 -7.53
N LEU A 87 29.84 14.40 -7.42
CA LEU A 87 28.86 15.32 -6.86
C LEU A 87 28.79 15.16 -5.34
N GLU A 88 28.81 16.28 -4.63
CA GLU A 88 28.54 16.34 -3.20
C GLU A 88 27.02 16.31 -2.97
N HIS A 89 26.58 15.50 -2.01
CA HIS A 89 25.17 15.35 -1.63
C HIS A 89 24.84 16.27 -0.47
N HIS A 90 23.72 16.97 -0.57
CA HIS A 90 23.18 17.84 0.46
C HIS A 90 21.70 17.57 0.64
N ASP A 91 21.30 17.19 1.85
CA ASP A 91 19.89 17.01 2.20
C ASP A 91 19.15 18.35 2.08
N ALA A 92 18.03 18.35 1.36
CA ALA A 92 17.18 19.52 1.16
C ALA A 92 15.72 19.18 1.47
N ASP A 93 14.93 20.18 1.89
CA ASP A 93 13.51 19.99 2.13
C ASP A 93 12.80 19.57 0.82
N GLY A 94 12.42 18.28 0.73
CA GLY A 94 11.71 17.71 -0.41
C GLY A 94 12.57 16.97 -1.44
N GLY A 95 13.87 16.77 -1.19
CA GLY A 95 14.74 16.04 -2.10
C GLY A 95 16.21 16.03 -1.71
N ASP A 96 17.05 15.78 -2.70
CA ASP A 96 18.50 15.69 -2.60
C ASP A 96 19.14 16.70 -3.57
N LEU A 97 19.93 17.63 -3.02
CA LEU A 97 20.66 18.61 -3.79
C LEU A 97 22.10 18.14 -3.99
N ARG A 98 22.45 17.89 -5.25
CA ARG A 98 23.78 17.45 -5.68
C ARG A 98 24.54 18.62 -6.29
N VAL A 99 25.72 18.93 -5.78
CA VAL A 99 26.54 20.06 -6.27
C VAL A 99 27.89 19.55 -6.75
N CYS A 100 28.29 19.99 -7.95
CA CYS A 100 29.62 19.72 -8.48
C CYS A 100 30.61 20.79 -7.97
N PRO A 101 31.58 20.45 -7.12
CA PRO A 101 32.58 21.41 -6.63
C PRO A 101 33.53 21.88 -7.74
N ALA A 102 33.69 21.10 -8.82
CA ALA A 102 34.63 21.42 -9.89
C ALA A 102 34.09 22.46 -10.89
N CYS A 103 32.79 22.41 -11.21
CA CYS A 103 32.21 23.25 -12.26
C CYS A 103 30.97 24.06 -11.82
N GLY A 104 30.53 23.92 -10.56
CA GLY A 104 29.38 24.65 -10.02
C GLY A 104 28.02 24.21 -10.57
N LEU A 105 27.94 23.07 -11.28
CA LEU A 105 26.66 22.49 -11.70
C LEU A 105 25.91 22.03 -10.45
N SER A 106 24.66 22.44 -10.29
CA SER A 106 23.76 21.88 -9.30
C SER A 106 22.65 21.05 -9.96
N GLN A 107 22.33 19.94 -9.31
CA GLN A 107 21.30 19.00 -9.70
C GLN A 107 20.40 18.77 -8.48
N PHE A 108 19.11 19.00 -8.62
CA PHE A 108 18.14 18.69 -7.57
C PHE A 108 17.33 17.46 -7.99
N VAL A 109 17.29 16.46 -7.13
CA VAL A 109 16.46 15.26 -7.28
C VAL A 109 15.33 15.38 -6.28
N ASP A 110 14.10 15.54 -6.75
CA ASP A 110 12.95 15.60 -5.85
C ASP A 110 12.56 14.20 -5.32
N SER A 111 11.68 14.16 -4.32
CA SER A 111 11.14 12.92 -3.76
C SER A 111 10.43 11.99 -4.76
N SER A 112 10.10 12.47 -5.96
CA SER A 112 9.54 11.64 -7.05
C SER A 112 10.60 11.07 -7.99
N GLY A 113 11.88 11.39 -7.76
CA GLY A 113 13.01 10.97 -8.59
C GLY A 113 13.22 11.85 -9.83
N MET A 114 12.50 12.96 -9.96
CA MET A 114 12.67 13.88 -11.09
C MET A 114 13.89 14.76 -10.87
N ILE A 115 14.73 14.80 -11.89
CA ILE A 115 16.02 15.49 -11.86
C ILE A 115 15.90 16.85 -12.55
N ARG A 116 16.26 17.93 -11.84
CA ARG A 116 16.34 19.29 -12.38
C ARG A 116 17.77 19.79 -12.34
N HIS A 117 18.23 20.34 -13.45
CA HIS A 117 19.60 20.85 -13.60
C HIS A 117 19.55 22.38 -13.54
N THR A 118 20.40 22.98 -12.72
CA THR A 118 20.66 24.42 -12.76
C THR A 118 22.16 24.62 -12.91
N THR A 119 22.57 25.16 -14.04
CA THR A 119 23.91 25.76 -14.16
C THR A 119 23.80 27.16 -13.60
N LEU A 120 24.40 27.40 -12.44
CA LEU A 120 24.73 28.76 -12.05
C LEU A 120 25.64 29.33 -13.16
N PRO A 121 25.25 30.40 -13.87
CA PRO A 121 26.17 31.05 -14.77
C PRO A 121 27.39 31.46 -13.95
N ALA A 122 28.57 31.13 -14.47
CA ALA A 122 29.83 31.59 -13.92
C ALA A 122 29.69 33.07 -13.55
N SER A 123 30.04 33.39 -12.30
CA SER A 123 30.04 34.73 -11.73
C SER A 123 30.25 35.80 -12.80
N LEU A 124 29.21 36.63 -13.00
CA LEU A 124 29.29 37.83 -13.84
C LEU A 124 30.59 38.58 -13.50
N PRO A 125 31.34 39.07 -14.51
CA PRO A 125 32.53 39.86 -14.24
C PRO A 125 32.18 41.03 -13.33
N THR A 126 32.89 41.15 -12.22
CA THR A 126 32.77 42.23 -11.23
C THR A 126 33.29 43.54 -11.83
N ASP A 127 32.61 44.08 -12.83
CA ASP A 127 32.74 45.47 -13.27
C ASP A 127 31.54 46.25 -12.74
N ALA A 128 31.43 46.32 -11.41
CA ALA A 128 30.62 47.35 -10.79
C ALA A 128 31.49 48.63 -10.73
N PRO A 129 31.09 49.75 -11.38
CA PRO A 129 31.81 50.99 -11.23
C PRO A 129 31.79 51.45 -9.76
N PRO A 130 32.86 52.08 -9.25
CA PRO A 130 32.94 52.50 -7.86
C PRO A 130 31.78 53.43 -7.52
N VAL A 131 31.03 53.07 -6.47
CA VAL A 131 29.97 53.90 -5.91
C VAL A 131 30.61 55.23 -5.45
N PRO A 132 30.10 56.40 -5.87
CA PRO A 132 30.61 57.68 -5.40
C PRO A 132 30.40 57.81 -3.89
N HIS A 133 31.48 58.09 -3.17
CA HIS A 133 31.46 58.50 -1.77
C HIS A 133 30.71 59.84 -1.61
N SER A 134 29.39 59.82 -1.48
CA SER A 134 28.64 61.02 -1.08
C SER A 134 27.41 60.74 -0.21
N TRP A 135 27.33 59.56 0.41
CA TRP A 135 26.26 59.23 1.37
C TRP A 135 26.85 58.66 2.65
N VAL A 136 27.56 59.51 3.39
CA VAL A 136 27.75 59.34 4.82
C VAL A 136 27.24 60.65 5.42
N GLU A 137 25.95 60.69 5.77
CA GLU A 137 25.44 61.75 6.63
C GLU A 137 25.83 61.40 8.07
N ASP A 138 26.58 62.31 8.69
CA ASP A 138 26.94 62.30 10.10
C ASP A 138 25.67 62.33 10.95
N ALA A 139 25.47 61.30 11.77
CA ALA A 139 24.56 61.36 12.91
C ALA A 139 25.37 61.73 14.15
N SER A 140 25.36 63.01 14.51
CA SER A 140 25.58 63.48 15.88
C SER A 140 24.27 63.55 16.65
#